data_AF-A0A957JPZ9-F1
#
_entry.id   AF-A0A957JPZ9-F1
#
_cell.length_a   1.000
_cell.length_b   1.000
_cell.length_c   1.000
_cell.angle_alpha   90.00
_cell.angle_beta   90.00
_cell.angle_gamma   90.00
#
_symmetry.space_group_name_H-M   'P 1'
#
loop_
_entity.id
_entity.type
_entity.pdbx_description
1 polymer ?
#
loop_
_entity_poly.entity_id
_entity_poly.type
_entity_poly.pdbx_seq_one_letter_code
_entity_poly.pdbx_strand_id
1 'polypeptide(L)'
;MVQGQPTVGVVLPRFHRFAAETVLLGHNVAFDMRLLQVKEAATGVQFAQPVLDTLLLAALLFPERGDYSLEALARDFGVVVAGRHTALGDALLTGDLFLKMVPLLAERGIVTLGESLTAVQQTHLARLRY
;
A
#
# COMPACT_ATOMS: atom_id res chain seq x y z
N MET A 1 8.86 9.35 18.63
CA MET A 1 9.38 8.18 19.37
C MET A 1 10.23 7.33 18.45
N VAL A 2 11.56 7.31 18.63
CA VAL A 2 12.52 6.38 17.98
C VAL A 2 13.85 6.28 18.76
N GLN A 3 14.04 7.09 19.81
CA GLN A 3 15.26 7.08 20.61
C GLN A 3 15.44 5.72 21.30
N GLY A 4 16.66 5.18 21.23
CA GLY A 4 16.99 3.88 21.81
C GLY A 4 16.46 2.66 21.04
N GLN A 5 15.79 2.86 19.89
CA GLN A 5 15.31 1.75 19.07
C GLN A 5 16.41 1.21 18.15
N PRO A 6 16.31 -0.05 17.70
CA PRO A 6 17.30 -0.63 16.78
C PRO A 6 17.37 0.15 15.46
N THR A 7 18.57 0.20 14.87
CA THR A 7 18.79 0.93 13.62
C THR A 7 18.19 0.22 12.42
N VAL A 8 18.09 0.94 11.29
CA VAL A 8 17.59 0.39 10.01
C VAL A 8 18.34 -0.87 9.57
N GLY A 9 19.65 -0.95 9.83
CA GLY A 9 20.46 -2.15 9.53
C GLY A 9 20.04 -3.39 10.31
N VAL A 10 19.33 -3.24 11.43
CA VAL A 10 18.79 -4.35 12.21
C VAL A 10 17.32 -4.61 11.87
N VAL A 11 16.49 -3.57 11.80
CA VAL A 11 15.05 -3.73 11.64
C VAL A 11 14.65 -4.09 10.20
N LEU A 12 15.33 -3.55 9.20
CA LEU A 12 14.91 -3.75 7.81
C LEU A 12 15.13 -5.18 7.32
N PRO A 13 16.27 -5.86 7.60
CA PRO A 13 16.42 -7.28 7.28
C PRO A 13 15.41 -8.18 8.00
N ARG A 14 14.99 -7.81 9.22
CA ARG A 14 13.94 -8.54 9.95
C ARG A 14 12.59 -8.38 9.27
N PHE A 15 12.23 -7.15 8.90
CA PHE A 15 11.00 -6.87 8.18
C PHE A 15 10.97 -7.54 6.80
N HIS A 16 12.08 -7.53 6.07
CA HIS A 16 12.19 -8.22 4.78
C HIS A 16 11.94 -9.72 4.90
N ARG A 17 12.50 -10.38 5.92
CA ARG A 17 12.19 -11.80 6.18
C ARG A 17 10.74 -12.03 6.56
N PHE A 18 10.16 -11.13 7.35
CA PHE A 18 8.74 -11.20 7.71
C PHE A 18 7.81 -11.08 6.50
N ALA A 19 8.14 -10.21 5.55
CA ALA A 19 7.36 -9.96 4.34
C ALA A 19 7.75 -10.85 3.14
N ALA A 20 8.65 -11.82 3.32
CA ALA A 20 9.09 -12.70 2.26
C ALA A 20 7.91 -13.56 1.74
N GLU A 21 7.89 -13.83 0.43
CA GLU A 21 6.84 -14.63 -0.22
C GLU A 21 5.40 -14.08 -0.06
N THR A 22 5.27 -12.78 0.20
CA THR A 22 3.98 -12.07 0.27
C THR A 22 3.89 -10.96 -0.77
N VAL A 23 2.72 -10.35 -0.90
CA VAL A 23 2.51 -9.10 -1.65
C VAL A 23 2.60 -7.93 -0.68
N LEU A 24 3.30 -6.86 -1.06
CA LEU A 24 3.27 -5.62 -0.29
C LEU A 24 2.03 -4.83 -0.69
N LEU A 25 1.14 -4.62 0.27
CA LEU A 25 -0.05 -3.79 0.12
C LEU A 25 0.16 -2.47 0.87
N GLY A 26 -0.11 -1.35 0.22
CA GLY A 26 -0.03 -0.03 0.85
C GLY A 26 -1.01 0.97 0.23
N HIS A 27 -0.96 2.19 0.75
CA HIS A 27 -1.73 3.31 0.22
C HIS A 27 -0.76 4.40 -0.23
N ASN A 28 -0.74 4.71 -1.52
CA ASN A 28 0.33 5.50 -2.14
C ASN A 28 1.71 4.87 -1.91
N VAL A 29 1.77 3.54 -2.03
CA VAL A 29 2.90 2.69 -1.58
C VAL A 29 4.20 2.97 -2.33
N ALA A 30 4.14 3.65 -3.48
CA ALA A 30 5.32 4.13 -4.19
C ALA A 30 6.23 4.98 -3.28
N PHE A 31 5.64 5.77 -2.38
CA PHE A 31 6.39 6.57 -1.41
C PHE A 31 7.16 5.67 -0.42
N ASP A 32 6.49 4.69 0.19
CA ASP A 32 7.10 3.73 1.09
C ASP A 32 8.23 2.95 0.40
N MET A 33 7.97 2.45 -0.80
CA MET A 33 8.96 1.72 -1.60
C MET A 33 10.18 2.59 -1.91
N ARG A 34 10.00 3.88 -2.18
CA ARG A 34 11.12 4.81 -2.37
C ARG A 34 11.95 4.93 -1.10
N LEU A 35 11.33 5.05 0.08
CA LEU A 35 12.06 5.10 1.36
C LEU A 35 12.84 3.81 1.64
N LEU A 36 12.30 2.66 1.27
CA LEU A 36 13.01 1.38 1.35
C LEU A 36 14.20 1.35 0.39
N GLN A 37 13.98 1.81 -0.85
CA GLN A 37 15.01 1.86 -1.89
C GLN A 37 16.23 2.69 -1.46
N VAL A 38 16.03 3.85 -0.81
CA VAL A 38 17.18 4.68 -0.36
C VAL A 38 18.02 3.99 0.71
N LYS A 39 17.51 2.93 1.35
CA LYS A 39 18.21 2.15 2.38
C LYS A 39 18.84 0.87 1.84
N GLU A 40 18.64 0.53 0.57
CA GLU A 40 19.22 -0.66 -0.05
C GLU A 40 20.75 -0.69 0.11
N ALA A 41 21.43 0.38 -0.28
CA ALA A 41 22.90 0.47 -0.19
C ALA A 41 23.45 0.29 1.24
N ALA A 42 22.68 0.70 2.25
CA ALA A 42 23.09 0.62 3.66
C ALA A 42 22.74 -0.72 4.32
N THR A 43 21.84 -1.50 3.75
CA THR A 43 21.26 -2.70 4.39
C THR A 43 21.45 -3.98 3.56
N GLY A 44 21.72 -3.86 2.26
CA GLY A 44 21.76 -4.97 1.31
C GLY A 44 20.39 -5.61 1.05
N VAL A 45 19.30 -5.00 1.53
CA VAL A 45 17.94 -5.54 1.43
C VAL A 45 17.23 -4.89 0.26
N GLN A 46 16.67 -5.70 -0.65
CA GLN A 46 15.86 -5.25 -1.78
C GLN A 46 14.50 -5.96 -1.76
N PHE A 47 13.43 -5.21 -1.98
CA PHE A 47 12.08 -5.76 -2.06
C PHE A 47 11.71 -5.98 -3.53
N ALA A 48 11.61 -7.24 -3.94
CA ALA A 48 11.33 -7.65 -5.32
C ALA A 48 9.93 -8.27 -5.51
N GLN A 49 9.19 -8.46 -4.41
CA GLN A 49 7.84 -9.00 -4.47
C GLN A 49 6.84 -8.02 -5.12
N PRO A 50 5.69 -8.52 -5.62
CA PRO A 50 4.65 -7.66 -6.15
C PRO A 50 4.16 -6.64 -5.12
N VAL A 51 3.80 -5.45 -5.61
CA VAL A 51 3.31 -4.34 -4.80
C VAL A 51 1.94 -3.93 -5.31
N LEU A 52 0.97 -3.79 -4.40
CA LEU A 52 -0.40 -3.39 -4.68
C LEU A 52 -0.73 -2.10 -3.95
N ASP A 53 -1.29 -1.14 -4.68
CA ASP A 53 -1.61 0.19 -4.15
C ASP A 53 -3.12 0.41 -4.07
N THR A 54 -3.62 0.58 -2.86
CA THR A 54 -5.05 0.86 -2.60
C THR A 54 -5.49 2.22 -3.14
N LEU A 55 -4.58 3.19 -3.31
CA LEU A 55 -4.89 4.46 -3.97
C LEU A 55 -5.21 4.23 -5.45
N LEU A 56 -4.42 3.40 -6.14
CA LEU A 56 -4.66 3.06 -7.54
C LEU A 56 -5.90 2.18 -7.70
N LEU A 57 -6.13 1.23 -6.79
CA LEU A 57 -7.36 0.44 -6.77
C LEU A 57 -8.59 1.33 -6.55
N ALA A 58 -8.51 2.32 -5.66
CA ALA A 58 -9.58 3.28 -5.46
C ALA A 58 -9.84 4.11 -6.72
N ALA A 59 -8.79 4.60 -7.40
CA ALA A 59 -8.92 5.35 -8.64
C ALA A 59 -9.46 4.51 -9.80
N LEU A 60 -9.17 3.22 -9.81
CA LEU A 60 -9.79 2.27 -10.73
C LEU A 60 -11.28 2.14 -10.44
N LEU A 61 -11.66 1.93 -9.18
CA LEU A 61 -13.05 1.74 -8.76
C LEU A 61 -13.90 3.01 -8.88
N PHE A 62 -13.34 4.19 -8.63
CA PHE A 62 -14.09 5.46 -8.55
C PHE A 62 -13.40 6.59 -9.33
N PRO A 63 -13.23 6.47 -10.67
CA PRO A 63 -12.36 7.36 -11.45
C PRO A 63 -12.68 8.85 -11.36
N GLU A 64 -13.94 9.21 -11.10
CA GLU A 64 -14.42 10.60 -11.00
C GLU A 64 -14.23 11.22 -9.60
N ARG A 65 -13.62 10.50 -8.66
CA ARG A 65 -13.40 11.00 -7.30
C ARG A 65 -12.24 12.00 -7.27
N GLY A 66 -12.44 13.12 -6.56
CA GLY A 66 -11.45 14.20 -6.49
C GLY A 66 -10.39 14.06 -5.40
N ASP A 67 -10.63 13.25 -4.37
CA ASP A 67 -9.69 12.97 -3.28
C ASP A 67 -9.54 11.45 -3.16
N TYR A 68 -8.31 10.95 -3.00
CA TYR A 68 -8.03 9.54 -2.75
C TYR A 68 -7.25 9.31 -1.46
N SER A 69 -7.20 10.29 -0.56
CA SER A 69 -6.57 10.14 0.75
C SER A 69 -7.14 8.94 1.51
N LEU A 70 -6.28 8.29 2.29
CA LEU A 70 -6.65 7.14 3.13
C LEU A 70 -7.82 7.49 4.06
N GLU A 71 -7.82 8.69 4.64
CA GLU A 71 -8.88 9.21 5.50
C GLU A 71 -10.21 9.36 4.76
N ALA A 72 -10.18 9.94 3.56
CA ALA A 72 -11.39 10.11 2.77
C ALA A 72 -11.94 8.73 2.38
N LEU A 73 -11.09 7.81 1.91
CA LEU A 73 -11.53 6.47 1.52
C LEU A 73 -12.09 5.71 2.72
N ALA A 74 -11.39 5.71 3.86
CA ALA A 74 -11.87 5.06 5.08
C ALA A 74 -13.26 5.55 5.50
N ARG A 75 -13.50 6.86 5.39
CA ARG A 75 -14.82 7.45 5.69
C ARG A 75 -15.90 6.94 4.74
N ASP A 76 -15.65 6.94 3.44
CA ASP A 76 -16.63 6.50 2.43
C ASP A 76 -16.98 5.01 2.58
N PHE A 77 -15.99 4.19 2.95
CA PHE A 77 -16.17 2.76 3.17
C PHE A 77 -16.66 2.39 4.59
N GLY A 78 -16.90 3.38 5.45
CA GLY A 78 -17.34 3.16 6.83
C GLY A 78 -16.31 2.41 7.69
N VAL A 79 -15.02 2.54 7.38
CA VAL A 79 -13.92 1.93 8.14
C VAL A 79 -13.55 2.84 9.31
N VAL A 80 -13.47 2.27 10.52
CA VAL A 80 -13.13 3.03 11.72
C VAL A 80 -11.68 3.48 11.66
N VAL A 81 -11.45 4.79 11.67
CA VAL A 81 -10.11 5.37 11.74
C VAL A 81 -9.61 5.31 13.18
N ALA A 82 -8.75 4.35 13.48
CA ALA A 82 -8.09 4.19 14.78
C ALA A 82 -6.56 4.18 14.61
N GLY A 83 -5.84 4.87 15.51
CA GLY A 83 -4.36 4.85 15.52
C GLY A 83 -3.70 5.53 14.31
N ARG A 84 -4.40 6.44 13.63
CA ARG A 84 -3.89 7.20 12.46
C ARG A 84 -2.61 7.95 12.79
N HIS A 85 -1.74 8.10 11.79
CA HIS A 85 -0.41 8.72 11.89
C HIS A 85 0.60 7.88 12.69
N THR A 86 0.29 6.60 12.87
CA THR A 86 1.27 5.58 13.27
C THR A 86 1.40 4.57 12.14
N ALA A 87 2.61 4.07 11.89
CA ALA A 87 2.84 3.10 10.81
C ALA A 87 1.94 1.86 10.95
N LEU A 88 1.70 1.40 12.19
CA LEU A 88 0.82 0.26 12.45
C LEU A 88 -0.65 0.60 12.18
N GLY A 89 -1.15 1.73 12.69
CA GLY A 89 -2.55 2.12 12.47
C GLY A 89 -2.85 2.36 11.00
N ASP A 90 -1.92 2.96 10.26
CA ASP A 90 -2.05 3.22 8.82
C ASP A 90 -2.05 1.91 8.02
N ALA A 91 -1.20 0.94 8.38
CA ALA A 91 -1.17 -0.38 7.75
C ALA A 91 -2.47 -1.18 8.01
N LEU A 92 -2.99 -1.15 9.23
CA LEU A 92 -4.26 -1.80 9.59
C LEU A 92 -5.44 -1.17 8.83
N LEU A 93 -5.51 0.17 8.82
CA LEU A 93 -6.55 0.91 8.09
C LEU A 93 -6.52 0.62 6.59
N THR A 94 -5.32 0.52 6.02
CA THR A 94 -5.12 0.14 4.60
C THR A 94 -5.61 -1.27 4.33
N GLY A 95 -5.35 -2.23 5.23
CA GLY A 95 -5.85 -3.59 5.13
C GLY A 95 -7.37 -3.67 5.18
N ASP A 96 -7.99 -2.99 6.14
CA ASP A 96 -9.46 -2.93 6.27
C ASP A 96 -10.09 -2.29 5.03
N LEU A 97 -9.51 -1.21 4.52
CA LEU A 97 -9.94 -0.56 3.29
C LEU A 97 -9.86 -1.51 2.10
N PHE A 98 -8.74 -2.23 1.94
CA PHE A 98 -8.58 -3.20 0.86
C PHE A 98 -9.64 -4.29 0.90
N LEU A 99 -9.95 -4.83 2.09
CA LEU A 99 -11.00 -5.84 2.25
C LEU A 99 -12.38 -5.34 1.79
N LYS A 100 -12.67 -4.03 1.93
CA LYS A 100 -13.90 -3.42 1.39
C LYS A 100 -13.88 -3.27 -0.14
N MET A 101 -12.70 -3.15 -0.75
CA MET A 101 -12.54 -3.05 -2.21
C MET A 101 -12.63 -4.41 -2.91
N VAL A 102 -12.23 -5.51 -2.27
CA VAL A 102 -12.25 -6.87 -2.86
C VAL A 102 -13.58 -7.24 -3.54
N PRO A 103 -14.76 -7.11 -2.89
CA PRO A 103 -16.03 -7.45 -3.55
C PRO A 103 -16.30 -6.55 -4.77
N LEU A 104 -15.96 -5.26 -4.70
CA LEU A 104 -16.15 -4.32 -5.80
C LEU A 104 -15.22 -4.62 -6.99
N LEU A 105 -14.01 -5.10 -6.72
CA LEU A 105 -13.08 -5.58 -7.75
C LEU A 105 -13.64 -6.84 -8.41
N ALA A 106 -14.16 -7.78 -7.62
CA ALA A 106 -14.77 -9.00 -8.12
C ALA A 106 -16.00 -8.73 -9.02
N GLU A 107 -16.83 -7.74 -8.68
CA GLU A 107 -17.95 -7.29 -9.52
C GLU A 107 -17.49 -6.77 -10.90
N ARG A 108 -16.24 -6.34 -11.01
CA ARG A 108 -15.59 -5.93 -12.28
C ARG A 108 -14.79 -7.05 -12.95
N GLY A 109 -14.88 -8.28 -12.45
CA GLY A 109 -14.13 -9.43 -12.96
C GLY A 109 -12.65 -9.44 -12.59
N ILE A 110 -12.23 -8.62 -11.61
CA ILE A 110 -10.86 -8.59 -11.11
C ILE A 110 -10.79 -9.46 -9.85
N VAL A 111 -10.31 -10.70 -10.00
CA VAL A 111 -10.33 -11.72 -8.94
C VAL A 111 -8.95 -12.29 -8.63
N THR A 112 -7.93 -11.90 -9.39
CA THR A 112 -6.53 -12.27 -9.19
C THR A 112 -5.63 -11.06 -8.97
N LEU A 113 -4.46 -11.31 -8.38
CA LEU A 113 -3.41 -10.30 -8.25
C LEU A 113 -2.97 -9.77 -9.63
N GLY A 114 -2.80 -10.67 -10.61
CA GLY A 114 -2.38 -10.29 -11.96
C GLY A 114 -3.36 -9.33 -12.62
N GLU A 115 -4.66 -9.62 -12.55
CA GLU A 115 -5.72 -8.74 -13.07
C GLU A 115 -5.71 -7.39 -12.34
N SER A 116 -5.53 -7.38 -11.02
CA SER A 116 -5.45 -6.15 -10.24
C SER A 116 -4.28 -5.28 -10.71
N LEU A 117 -3.09 -5.87 -10.86
CA LEU A 117 -1.88 -5.17 -11.31
C LEU A 117 -2.02 -4.65 -12.74
N THR A 118 -2.63 -5.41 -13.65
CA THR A 118 -2.89 -4.95 -15.03
C THR A 118 -3.93 -3.84 -15.07
N ALA A 119 -5.01 -3.95 -14.30
CA ALA A 119 -6.09 -2.98 -14.32
C ALA A 119 -5.65 -1.61 -13.77
N VAL A 120 -4.86 -1.59 -12.69
CA VAL A 120 -4.39 -0.31 -12.10
C VAL A 120 -3.46 0.48 -13.02
N GLN A 121 -2.74 -0.17 -13.94
CA GLN A 121 -1.88 0.51 -14.93
C GLN A 121 -2.67 1.40 -15.90
N GLN A 122 -3.96 1.15 -16.05
CA GLN A 122 -4.84 1.94 -16.93
C GLN A 122 -5.37 3.20 -16.25
N THR A 123 -5.18 3.35 -14.93
CA THR A 123 -5.66 4.50 -14.17
C THR A 123 -4.88 5.77 -14.49
N HIS A 124 -5.52 6.92 -14.33
CA HIS A 124 -4.88 8.22 -14.56
C HIS A 124 -3.74 8.48 -13.57
N LEU A 125 -3.83 7.95 -12.35
CA LEU A 125 -2.81 8.12 -11.30
C LEU A 125 -1.58 7.26 -11.54
N ALA A 126 -1.69 6.09 -12.19
CA ALA A 126 -0.53 5.26 -12.53
C ALA A 126 0.45 5.94 -13.51
N ARG A 127 0.02 7.01 -14.19
CA ARG A 127 0.86 7.80 -15.10
C ARG A 127 1.65 8.89 -14.40
N LEU A 128 1.36 9.17 -13.13
CA LEU A 128 2.09 10.15 -12.34
C LEU A 128 3.44 9.54 -11.95
N ARG A 129 4.52 10.12 -12.47
CA ARG A 129 5.89 9.77 -12.08
C ARG A 129 6.26 10.59 -10.85
N TYR A 130 6.61 9.90 -9.76
CA TYR A 130 7.27 10.48 -8.59
C TYR A 130 8.78 10.30 -8.68
#